data_AF-A0A3P7PFE0-F1
#
_entry.id   AF-A0A3P7PFE0-F1
#
_cell.length_a   1.000
_cell.length_b   1.000
_cell.length_c   1.000
_cell.angle_alpha   90.00
_cell.angle_beta   90.00
_cell.angle_gamma   90.00
#
_symmetry.space_group_name_H-M   'P 1'
#
loop_
_entity.id
_entity.type
_entity.pdbx_description
1 polymer ?
#
loop_
_entity_poly.entity_id
_entity_poly.type
_entity_poly.pdbx_seq_one_letter_code
_entity_poly.pdbx_strand_id
1 'polypeptide(L)'
;MAIGFSPAVLKDVYPDAAKRGVEPFEYKARTFGGGTMPATGGDILVHATCAEYGKLFELSQAILAEVPEKYIEKTEEVYGFRYRNGRDMSGFIDGTENPADPDERHEVAVSKATGGSYVVTQRWLHNFNVITKQPGMS
;
A
#
# COMPACT_ATOMS: atom_id res chain seq x y z
N MET A 1 -5.52 -1.41 10.97
CA MET A 1 -4.53 -2.28 10.29
C MET A 1 -5.26 -3.05 9.20
N ALA A 2 -4.62 -3.25 8.07
CA ALA A 2 -5.09 -4.11 6.99
C ALA A 2 -3.95 -5.05 6.56
N ILE A 3 -4.32 -6.27 6.16
CA ILE A 3 -3.39 -7.28 5.62
C ILE A 3 -3.87 -7.64 4.21
N GLY A 4 -2.98 -7.57 3.23
CA GLY A 4 -3.23 -7.97 1.85
C GLY A 4 -2.40 -9.20 1.49
N PHE A 5 -2.92 -10.03 0.61
CA PHE A 5 -2.26 -11.23 0.10
C PHE A 5 -2.19 -11.18 -1.43
N SER A 6 -1.07 -11.63 -2.01
CA SER A 6 -0.99 -11.86 -3.45
C SER A 6 -1.99 -12.94 -3.89
N PRO A 7 -2.40 -12.99 -5.18
CA PRO A 7 -3.21 -14.09 -5.67
C PRO A 7 -2.61 -15.48 -5.39
N ALA A 8 -1.28 -15.57 -5.38
CA ALA A 8 -0.56 -16.82 -5.12
C ALA A 8 -0.73 -17.31 -3.68
N VAL A 9 -0.71 -16.41 -2.68
CA VAL A 9 -0.92 -16.77 -1.27
C VAL A 9 -2.39 -16.81 -0.89
N LEU A 10 -3.23 -15.97 -1.51
CA LEU A 10 -4.65 -15.84 -1.20
C LEU A 10 -5.40 -17.17 -1.32
N LYS A 11 -5.07 -18.00 -2.32
CA LYS A 11 -5.69 -19.32 -2.50
C LYS A 11 -5.42 -20.28 -1.32
N ASP A 12 -4.30 -20.11 -0.61
CA ASP A 12 -3.89 -20.99 0.48
C ASP A 12 -4.51 -20.52 1.80
N VAL A 13 -4.57 -19.20 2.03
CA VAL A 13 -5.14 -18.60 3.25
C VAL A 13 -6.65 -18.38 3.16
N TYR A 14 -7.20 -18.28 1.95
CA TYR A 14 -8.63 -18.12 1.69
C TYR A 14 -9.10 -18.96 0.48
N PRO A 15 -9.18 -20.30 0.61
CA PRO A 15 -9.44 -21.19 -0.53
C PRO A 15 -10.77 -20.96 -1.27
N ASP A 16 -11.77 -20.42 -0.59
CA ASP A 16 -13.10 -20.13 -1.17
C ASP A 16 -13.20 -18.72 -1.76
N ALA A 17 -12.11 -17.95 -1.84
CA ALA A 17 -12.10 -16.56 -2.33
C ALA A 17 -12.78 -16.44 -3.72
N ALA A 18 -12.40 -17.29 -4.67
CA ALA A 18 -12.98 -17.29 -6.01
C ALA A 18 -14.48 -17.60 -6.00
N LYS A 19 -14.93 -18.58 -5.20
CA LYS A 19 -16.36 -18.93 -5.06
C LYS A 19 -17.19 -17.78 -4.47
N ARG A 20 -16.54 -16.91 -3.71
CA ARG A 20 -17.14 -15.71 -3.11
C ARG A 20 -17.02 -14.47 -4.00
N GLY A 21 -16.51 -14.61 -5.23
CA GLY A 21 -16.41 -13.52 -6.20
C GLY A 21 -15.17 -12.65 -6.03
N VAL A 22 -14.12 -13.13 -5.35
CA VAL A 22 -12.81 -12.48 -5.40
C VAL A 22 -12.09 -12.92 -6.66
N GLU A 23 -11.80 -11.95 -7.52
CA GLU A 23 -11.06 -12.15 -8.76
C GLU A 23 -9.57 -11.89 -8.53
N PRO A 24 -8.65 -12.70 -9.09
CA PRO A 24 -7.24 -12.43 -8.97
C PRO A 24 -6.87 -11.13 -9.70
N PHE A 25 -6.16 -10.24 -9.03
CA PHE A 25 -5.59 -9.04 -9.63
C PHE A 25 -4.07 -9.20 -9.79
N GLU A 26 -3.62 -9.45 -11.01
CA GLU A 26 -2.19 -9.51 -11.33
C GLU A 26 -1.70 -8.17 -11.90
N TYR A 27 -0.83 -7.51 -11.15
CA TYR A 27 -0.18 -6.29 -11.62
C TYR A 27 0.90 -6.62 -12.66
N LYS A 28 0.81 -5.99 -13.85
CA LYS A 28 1.81 -6.14 -14.92
C LYS A 28 2.71 -4.92 -15.00
N ALA A 29 4.01 -5.16 -15.17
CA ALA A 29 4.99 -4.10 -15.39
C ALA A 29 4.62 -3.31 -16.66
N ARG A 30 4.80 -1.99 -16.62
CA ARG A 30 4.48 -1.08 -17.73
C ARG A 30 5.66 -0.16 -18.02
N THR A 31 5.90 0.11 -19.29
CA THR A 31 6.90 1.08 -19.76
C THR A 31 6.22 2.11 -20.64
N PHE A 32 6.56 3.38 -20.45
CA PHE A 32 6.04 4.51 -21.23
C PHE A 32 7.17 5.53 -21.44
N GLY A 33 6.94 6.55 -22.27
CA GLY A 33 7.98 7.51 -22.66
C GLY A 33 8.63 8.28 -21.49
N GLY A 34 8.01 8.30 -20.31
CA GLY A 34 8.50 8.96 -19.10
C GLY A 34 9.10 8.02 -18.04
N GLY A 35 9.17 6.70 -18.28
CA GLY A 35 9.77 5.77 -17.35
C GLY A 35 9.11 4.39 -17.31
N THR A 36 9.42 3.64 -16.25
CA THR A 36 8.95 2.27 -16.03
C THR A 36 8.22 2.17 -14.70
N MET A 37 7.08 1.48 -14.69
CA MET A 37 6.38 1.04 -13.48
C MET A 37 6.59 -0.47 -13.33
N PRO A 38 7.62 -0.90 -12.59
CA PRO A 38 7.93 -2.33 -12.44
C PRO A 38 6.88 -3.08 -11.62
N ALA A 39 6.77 -4.38 -11.85
CA ALA A 39 6.10 -5.31 -10.95
C ALA A 39 7.19 -5.95 -10.07
N THR A 40 7.33 -5.48 -8.83
CA THR A 40 8.41 -5.89 -7.93
C THR A 40 8.09 -7.15 -7.11
N GLY A 41 6.89 -7.72 -7.28
CA GLY A 41 6.40 -8.84 -6.46
C GLY A 41 5.90 -8.40 -5.08
N GLY A 42 5.74 -9.36 -4.18
CA GLY A 42 5.25 -9.17 -2.82
C GLY A 42 4.02 -10.05 -2.54
N ASP A 43 4.15 -10.93 -1.55
CA ASP A 43 3.12 -11.91 -1.22
C ASP A 43 2.20 -11.50 -0.07
N ILE A 44 2.72 -10.73 0.88
CA ILE A 44 1.99 -10.23 2.03
C ILE A 44 2.28 -8.74 2.17
N LEU A 45 1.22 -7.94 2.32
CA LEU A 45 1.29 -6.53 2.67
C LEU A 45 0.66 -6.32 4.04
N VAL A 46 1.37 -5.64 4.94
CA VAL A 46 0.79 -5.16 6.19
C VAL A 46 0.76 -3.64 6.15
N HIS A 47 -0.44 -3.07 6.18
CA HIS A 47 -0.63 -1.63 6.27
C HIS A 47 -1.23 -1.27 7.64
N ALA A 48 -0.43 -0.60 8.46
CA ALA A 48 -0.82 -0.19 9.80
C ALA A 48 -0.52 1.29 10.02
N THR A 49 -1.39 1.93 10.80
CA THR A 49 -1.23 3.32 11.22
C THR A 49 -1.32 3.38 12.73
N CYS A 50 -0.47 4.19 13.35
CA CYS A 50 -0.50 4.46 14.77
C CYS A 50 0.00 5.89 15.01
N ALA A 51 -0.47 6.52 16.08
CA ALA A 51 0.07 7.82 16.50
C ALA A 51 1.49 7.69 17.06
N GLU A 52 1.89 6.49 17.47
CA GLU A 52 3.18 6.21 18.10
C GLU A 52 3.97 5.19 17.26
N TYR A 53 5.12 5.62 16.75
CA TYR A 53 5.96 4.78 15.89
C TYR A 53 6.51 3.53 16.59
N GLY A 54 6.78 3.60 17.90
CA GLY A 54 7.26 2.44 18.68
C GLY A 54 6.31 1.26 18.61
N LYS A 55 4.98 1.51 18.66
CA LYS A 55 3.96 0.47 18.52
C LYS A 55 3.92 -0.16 17.12
N LEU A 56 4.24 0.61 16.08
CA LEU A 56 4.33 0.06 14.72
C LEU A 56 5.55 -0.85 14.57
N PHE A 57 6.67 -0.50 15.21
CA PHE A 57 7.85 -1.35 15.26
C PHE A 57 7.58 -2.65 16.03
N GLU A 58 6.97 -2.57 17.22
CA GLU A 58 6.59 -3.78 17.97
C GLU A 58 5.62 -4.68 17.19
N LEU A 59 4.67 -4.08 16.47
CA LEU A 59 3.78 -4.82 15.58
C LEU A 59 4.54 -5.51 14.44
N SER A 60 5.52 -4.86 13.81
CA SER A 60 6.30 -5.49 12.74
C SER A 60 7.11 -6.69 13.28
N GLN A 61 7.73 -6.54 14.45
CA GLN A 61 8.44 -7.63 15.11
C GLN A 61 7.52 -8.80 15.47
N ALA A 62 6.32 -8.53 16.00
CA ALA A 62 5.35 -9.56 16.32
C ALA A 62 4.89 -10.34 15.08
N ILE A 63 4.65 -9.65 13.95
CA ILE A 63 4.25 -10.32 12.70
C ILE A 63 5.38 -11.18 12.15
N LEU A 64 6.61 -10.66 12.15
CA LEU A 64 7.78 -11.42 11.67
C LEU A 64 8.06 -12.65 12.53
N ALA A 65 7.78 -12.61 13.83
CA ALA A 65 7.94 -13.76 14.73
C ALA A 65 6.97 -14.92 14.41
N GLU A 66 5.79 -14.64 13.84
CA GLU A 66 4.80 -15.65 13.45
C GLU A 66 5.09 -16.31 12.09
N VAL A 67 5.97 -15.70 11.28
CA VAL A 67 6.32 -16.23 9.95
C VAL A 67 7.68 -16.92 10.05
N PRO A 68 7.77 -18.25 9.82
CA PRO A 68 9.06 -18.93 9.90
C PRO A 68 10.05 -18.37 8.87
N GLU A 69 11.26 -18.03 9.34
CA GLU A 69 12.29 -17.33 8.55
C GLU A 69 12.56 -17.98 7.17
N LYS A 70 12.50 -19.32 7.09
CA LYS A 70 12.68 -20.08 5.84
C LYS A 70 11.65 -19.76 4.74
N TYR A 71 10.54 -19.11 5.07
CA TYR A 71 9.50 -18.70 4.12
C TYR A 71 9.59 -17.22 3.76
N ILE A 72 10.56 -16.47 4.31
CA ILE A 72 10.75 -15.05 4.05
C ILE A 72 11.94 -14.89 3.09
N GLU A 73 11.65 -14.56 1.83
CA GLU A 73 12.71 -14.22 0.86
C GLU A 73 13.24 -12.79 1.09
N LYS A 74 12.33 -11.85 1.35
CA LYS A 74 12.65 -10.43 1.52
C LYS A 74 11.58 -9.72 2.32
N THR A 75 12.02 -8.83 3.21
CA THR A 75 11.16 -7.89 3.94
C THR A 75 11.46 -6.47 3.51
N GLU A 76 10.43 -5.64 3.34
CA GLU A 76 10.55 -4.20 3.13
C GLU A 76 9.66 -3.47 4.14
N GLU A 77 10.25 -2.60 4.95
CA GLU A 77 9.55 -1.75 5.92
C GLU A 77 9.66 -0.28 5.51
N VAL A 78 8.53 0.42 5.46
CA VAL A 78 8.48 1.85 5.13
C VAL A 78 7.62 2.57 6.17
N TYR A 79 8.24 3.47 6.94
CA TYR A 79 7.55 4.30 7.91
C TYR A 79 7.15 5.63 7.27
N GLY A 80 5.86 5.77 7.00
CA GLY A 80 5.28 7.01 6.51
C GLY A 80 5.08 8.04 7.62
N PHE A 81 5.07 9.32 7.26
CA PHE A 81 4.71 10.42 8.15
C PHE A 81 3.80 11.41 7.43
N ARG A 82 2.94 12.09 8.18
CA ARG A 82 2.15 13.20 7.63
C ARG A 82 3.06 14.42 7.47
N TYR A 83 3.20 14.91 6.25
CA TYR A 83 3.97 16.12 5.98
C TYR A 83 3.04 17.34 5.88
N ARG A 84 3.43 18.47 6.51
CA ARG A 84 2.78 19.80 6.46
C ARG A 84 1.28 19.83 6.14
N ASN A 85 0.41 19.71 7.14
CA ASN A 85 -1.06 19.80 6.97
C ASN A 85 -1.63 18.89 5.85
N GLY A 86 -1.03 17.72 5.60
CA GLY A 86 -1.51 16.76 4.60
C GLY A 86 -0.96 16.97 3.19
N ARG A 87 0.24 17.53 3.07
CA ARG A 87 0.92 17.70 1.79
C ARG A 87 1.81 16.50 1.46
N ASP A 88 1.98 16.20 0.18
CA ASP A 88 3.03 15.30 -0.29
C ASP A 88 4.41 15.97 -0.31
N MET A 89 5.43 15.19 -0.69
CA MET A 89 6.81 15.68 -0.79
C MET A 89 7.04 16.72 -1.89
N SER A 90 6.13 16.83 -2.87
CA SER A 90 6.14 17.91 -3.86
C SER A 90 5.44 19.18 -3.35
N GLY A 91 4.92 19.15 -2.13
CA GLY A 91 4.28 20.30 -1.50
C GLY A 91 2.82 20.50 -1.92
N PHE A 92 2.22 19.61 -2.71
CA PHE A 92 0.79 19.66 -3.04
C PHE A 92 -0.04 18.99 -1.94
N ILE A 93 -1.29 19.41 -1.75
CA ILE A 93 -2.19 18.76 -0.79
C ILE A 93 -2.60 17.42 -1.39
N ASP A 94 -2.20 16.33 -0.75
CA ASP A 94 -2.47 14.97 -1.19
C ASP A 94 -3.77 14.46 -0.55
N GLY A 95 -4.65 13.86 -1.37
CA GLY A 95 -5.93 13.32 -0.94
C GLY A 95 -7.11 14.30 -0.86
N THR A 96 -7.02 15.48 -1.48
CA THR A 96 -8.13 16.46 -1.54
C THR A 96 -9.40 15.88 -2.18
N GLU A 97 -9.26 14.97 -3.15
CA GLU A 97 -10.37 14.32 -3.85
C GLU A 97 -10.79 12.97 -3.23
N ASN A 98 -10.09 12.50 -2.20
CA ASN A 98 -10.52 11.29 -1.51
C ASN A 98 -11.84 11.56 -0.77
N PRO A 99 -12.77 10.58 -0.71
CA PRO A 99 -13.99 10.73 0.07
C PRO A 99 -13.66 11.19 1.49
N ALA A 100 -14.32 12.23 1.97
CA ALA A 100 -13.96 12.85 3.24
C ALA A 100 -14.49 12.02 4.42
N ASP A 101 -15.67 11.42 4.24
CA ASP A 101 -16.38 10.68 5.27
C ASP A 101 -15.91 9.21 5.35
N PRO A 102 -15.66 8.66 6.56
CA PRO A 102 -15.33 7.24 6.74
C PRO A 102 -16.33 6.26 6.11
N ASP A 103 -17.62 6.56 6.16
CA ASP A 103 -18.67 5.70 5.63
C ASP A 103 -18.63 5.71 4.09
N GLU A 104 -18.43 6.88 3.49
CA GLU A 104 -18.24 7.01 2.04
C GLU A 104 -16.98 6.28 1.55
N ARG A 105 -15.88 6.34 2.31
CA ARG A 105 -14.66 5.58 1.98
C ARG A 105 -14.91 4.09 1.99
N HIS A 106 -15.62 3.59 2.99
CA HIS A 106 -15.93 2.18 3.09
C HIS A 106 -16.81 1.73 1.93
N GLU A 107 -17.84 2.50 1.59
CA GLU A 107 -18.74 2.21 0.46
C GLU A 107 -18.01 2.17 -0.90
N VAL A 108 -17.00 3.02 -1.10
CA VAL A 108 -16.22 3.05 -2.36
C VAL A 108 -15.13 1.99 -2.40
N ALA A 109 -14.44 1.74 -1.27
CA ALA A 109 -13.25 0.89 -1.24
C ALA A 109 -13.55 -0.58 -1.01
N VAL A 110 -14.68 -0.92 -0.37
CA VAL A 110 -14.99 -2.30 0.04
C VAL A 110 -16.09 -2.89 -0.85
N SER A 111 -15.79 -4.04 -1.44
CA SER A 111 -16.77 -4.81 -2.19
C SER A 111 -17.88 -5.30 -1.28
N LYS A 112 -19.13 -4.98 -1.60
CA LYS A 112 -20.32 -5.49 -0.87
C LYS A 112 -20.50 -7.00 -1.00
N ALA A 113 -19.95 -7.60 -2.06
CA ALA A 113 -20.06 -9.04 -2.29
C ALA A 113 -19.02 -9.83 -1.48
N THR A 114 -17.79 -9.32 -1.40
CA THR A 114 -16.66 -10.06 -0.80
C THR A 114 -16.27 -9.57 0.58
N GLY A 115 -16.67 -8.35 0.96
CA GLY A 115 -16.23 -7.67 2.18
C GLY A 115 -14.76 -7.24 2.15
N GLY A 116 -14.09 -7.34 1.00
CA GLY A 116 -12.67 -7.03 0.81
C GLY A 116 -12.41 -5.88 -0.15
N SER A 117 -11.13 -5.55 -0.34
CA SER A 117 -10.66 -4.52 -1.26
C SER A 117 -9.42 -5.00 -2.01
N TYR A 118 -9.08 -4.33 -3.11
CA TYR A 118 -7.82 -4.51 -3.83
C TYR A 118 -6.89 -3.35 -3.52
N VAL A 119 -5.62 -3.65 -3.29
CA VAL A 119 -4.60 -2.65 -2.98
C VAL A 119 -3.43 -2.78 -3.96
N VAL A 120 -2.95 -1.64 -4.45
CA VAL A 120 -1.73 -1.54 -5.26
C VAL A 120 -0.84 -0.52 -4.56
N THR A 121 0.42 -0.88 -4.33
CA THR A 121 1.41 0.00 -3.70
C THR A 121 2.51 0.35 -4.69
N GLN A 122 2.98 1.60 -4.62
CA GLN A 122 4.12 2.07 -5.40
C GLN A 122 4.98 2.98 -4.54
N ARG A 123 6.29 2.74 -4.50
CA ARG A 123 7.23 3.58 -3.78
C ARG A 123 7.94 4.52 -4.76
N TRP A 124 7.78 5.82 -4.52
CA TRP A 124 8.37 6.87 -5.35
C TRP A 124 9.56 7.52 -4.64
N LEU A 125 10.68 7.64 -5.35
CA LEU A 125 11.84 8.40 -4.92
C LEU A 125 11.92 9.67 -5.75
N HIS A 126 11.76 10.82 -5.10
CA HIS A 126 11.74 12.12 -5.76
C HIS A 126 13.14 12.71 -5.88
N ASN A 127 13.45 13.29 -7.05
CA ASN A 127 14.66 14.10 -7.23
C ASN A 127 14.36 15.57 -6.88
N PHE A 128 14.66 15.94 -5.63
CA PHE A 128 14.41 17.30 -5.13
C PHE A 128 15.19 18.39 -5.88
N ASN A 129 16.33 18.07 -6.50
CA ASN A 129 17.10 19.05 -7.29
C ASN A 129 16.37 19.48 -8.57
N VAL A 130 15.43 18.64 -9.06
CA VAL A 130 14.56 18.96 -10.20
C VAL A 130 13.30 19.67 -9.71
N ILE A 131 12.67 19.13 -8.66
CA ILE A 131 11.40 19.64 -8.11
C ILE A 131 11.52 21.09 -7.63
N THR A 132 12.57 21.41 -6.87
CA THR A 132 12.79 22.77 -6.32
C THR A 132 13.04 23.85 -7.36
N LYS A 133 13.33 23.47 -8.61
CA LYS A 133 13.54 24.42 -9.72
C LYS A 133 12.26 24.74 -10.50
N GLN A 134 11.14 24.10 -10.17
CA GLN A 134 9.87 24.36 -10.86
C GLN A 134 9.22 25.65 -10.32
N PRO A 135 8.65 26.50 -11.21
CA PRO A 135 7.96 27.72 -10.79
C PRO A 135 6.80 27.41 -9.83
N GLY A 136 6.72 28.11 -8.69
CA GLY A 136 5.61 27.99 -7.73
C GLY A 136 5.87 27.06 -6.52
N MET A 137 7.09 26.54 -6.36
CA MET A 137 7.47 25.66 -5.24
C MET A 137 8.28 26.34 -4.10
N SER A 138 8.28 27.68 -4.01
CA SER A 138 8.90 28.46 -2.93
C SER A 138 7.94 28.81 -1.80
#